data_AF-H5T9S0-F1
#
_entry.id   AF-H5T9S0-F1
#
_cell.length_a   1.000
_cell.length_b   1.000
_cell.length_c   1.000
_cell.angle_alpha   90.00
_cell.angle_beta   90.00
_cell.angle_gamma   90.00
#
_symmetry.space_group_name_H-M   'P 1'
#
loop_
_entity.id
_entity.type
_entity.pdbx_description
1 polymer ?
#
loop_
_entity_poly.entity_id
_entity_poly.type
_entity_poly.pdbx_seq_one_letter_code
_entity_poly.pdbx_strand_id
1 'polypeptide(L)'
;MKGIILLIIAIIFTMIAVLVGFQNSEIVTINYLIAQINMRISILMLVCIGIGFFLGFSTILTKYLALNVRFATMKRRLEKLAIDKSA
;
A
#
# COMPACT_ATOMS: atom_id res chain seq x y z
N MET A 1 9.38 -8.24 10.41
CA MET A 1 10.01 -8.52 9.10
C MET A 1 9.00 -8.89 8.01
N LYS A 2 8.10 -9.87 8.23
CA LYS A 2 7.11 -10.31 7.22
C LYS A 2 6.30 -9.18 6.55
N GLY A 3 5.83 -8.19 7.31
CA GLY A 3 5.04 -7.06 6.76
C GLY A 3 5.84 -6.13 5.84
N ILE A 4 7.12 -5.89 6.14
CA ILE A 4 8.01 -5.07 5.29
C ILE A 4 8.36 -5.83 4.01
N ILE A 5 8.62 -7.14 4.12
CA ILE A 5 8.88 -8.01 2.96
C ILE A 5 7.66 -8.02 2.02
N LEU A 6 6.45 -8.18 2.58
CA LEU A 6 5.20 -8.14 1.82
C LEU A 6 5.02 -6.79 1.10
N LEU A 7 5.35 -5.67 1.77
CA LEU A 7 5.27 -4.33 1.19
C LEU A 7 6.26 -4.15 0.04
N ILE A 8 7.51 -4.62 0.18
CA ILE A 8 8.51 -4.57 -0.89
C ILE A 8 8.06 -5.40 -2.10
N ILE A 9 7.58 -6.63 -1.88
CA ILE A 9 7.05 -7.49 -2.95
C ILE A 9 5.87 -6.81 -3.65
N ALA A 10 4.94 -6.22 -2.89
CA ALA A 10 3.80 -5.49 -3.45
C ALA A 10 4.25 -4.30 -4.31
N ILE A 11 5.26 -3.53 -3.87
CA ILE A 11 5.82 -2.42 -4.66
C ILE A 11 6.44 -2.93 -5.97
N ILE A 12 7.23 -4.01 -5.92
CA ILE A 12 7.86 -4.58 -7.12
C ILE A 12 6.78 -5.03 -8.12
N PHE A 13 5.78 -5.78 -7.67
CA PHE A 13 4.66 -6.20 -8.52
C PHE A 13 3.88 -5.02 -9.10
N THR A 14 3.65 -3.99 -8.29
CA THR A 14 2.98 -2.76 -8.73
C THR A 14 3.79 -2.05 -9.81
N MET A 15 5.12 -1.95 -9.65
CA MET A 15 6.01 -1.37 -10.67
C MET A 15 5.95 -2.16 -11.97
N ILE A 16 6.02 -3.49 -11.92
CA ILE A 16 5.91 -4.34 -13.12
C ILE A 16 4.56 -4.10 -13.82
N ALA A 17 3.46 -4.08 -13.06
CA ALA A 17 2.13 -3.83 -13.62
C ALA A 17 2.04 -2.45 -14.30
N VAL A 18 2.58 -1.41 -13.68
CA VAL A 18 2.64 -0.05 -14.27
C VAL A 18 3.49 -0.03 -15.54
N LEU A 19 4.66 -0.68 -15.54
CA LEU A 19 5.54 -0.73 -16.71
C LEU A 19 4.89 -1.46 -17.89
N VAL A 20 4.16 -2.55 -17.62
CA VAL A 20 3.37 -3.25 -18.64
C VAL A 20 2.26 -2.34 -19.15
N GLY A 21 1.50 -1.70 -18.25
CA GLY A 21 0.42 -0.78 -18.64
C GLY A 21 0.89 0.42 -19.43
N PHE A 22 2.05 0.99 -19.09
CA PHE A 22 2.60 2.17 -19.76
C PHE A 22 2.98 1.89 -21.23
N GLN A 23 3.42 0.67 -21.54
CA GLN A 23 3.73 0.26 -22.92
C GLN A 23 2.50 0.17 -23.83
N ASN A 24 1.29 0.17 -23.25
CA ASN A 24 0.06 0.15 -24.02
C ASN A 24 -0.28 1.56 -24.51
N SER A 25 -0.02 1.80 -25.80
CA SER A 25 -0.33 3.06 -26.48
C SER A 25 -1.72 3.10 -27.10
N GLU A 26 -2.45 1.99 -27.04
CA GLU A 26 -3.80 1.83 -27.58
C GLU A 26 -4.78 2.79 -26.91
N ILE A 27 -5.70 3.32 -27.71
CA ILE A 27 -6.73 4.26 -27.27
C ILE A 27 -8.02 3.46 -27.11
N VAL A 28 -8.60 3.53 -25.91
CA VAL A 28 -9.85 2.86 -25.58
C VAL A 28 -10.89 3.91 -25.25
N THR A 29 -12.12 3.63 -25.67
CA THR A 29 -13.25 4.51 -25.42
C THR A 29 -14.02 4.05 -24.19
N ILE A 30 -14.09 4.89 -23.18
CA ILE A 30 -14.86 4.63 -21.96
C ILE A 30 -16.19 5.33 -22.03
N ASN A 31 -17.26 4.54 -21.89
CA ASN A 31 -18.62 5.01 -21.75
C ASN A 31 -18.95 5.15 -20.27
N TYR A 32 -18.92 6.38 -19.77
CA TYR A 32 -19.52 6.74 -18.48
C TYR A 32 -21.02 6.91 -18.64
N LEU A 33 -21.76 6.90 -17.53
CA LEU A 33 -23.22 6.95 -17.50
C LEU A 33 -23.83 8.16 -18.26
N ILE A 34 -23.08 9.25 -18.44
CA ILE A 34 -23.56 10.51 -19.03
C ILE A 34 -22.58 11.04 -20.10
N ALA A 35 -21.43 10.39 -20.31
CA ALA A 35 -20.37 10.91 -21.19
C ALA A 35 -19.48 9.79 -21.71
N GLN A 36 -18.81 10.03 -22.84
CA GLN A 36 -17.85 9.10 -23.43
C GLN A 36 -16.49 9.79 -23.53
N ILE A 37 -15.43 9.12 -23.09
CA ILE A 37 -14.06 9.67 -23.11
C ILE A 37 -13.15 8.70 -23.85
N ASN A 38 -12.37 9.23 -24.79
CA ASN A 38 -11.30 8.48 -25.44
C ASN A 38 -10.00 8.71 -24.67
N MET A 39 -9.40 7.66 -24.12
CA MET A 39 -8.16 7.76 -23.37
C MET A 39 -7.25 6.56 -23.63
N ARG A 40 -5.95 6.76 -23.42
CA ARG A 40 -4.97 5.67 -23.60
C ARG A 40 -5.13 4.63 -22.48
N ILE A 41 -4.93 3.35 -22.83
CA ILE A 41 -4.91 2.25 -21.84
C ILE A 41 -3.89 2.53 -20.74
N SER A 42 -2.75 3.14 -21.07
CA SER A 42 -1.73 3.52 -20.10
C SER A 42 -2.26 4.41 -18.96
N ILE A 43 -3.09 5.40 -19.29
CA ILE A 43 -3.68 6.31 -18.28
C ILE A 43 -4.71 5.55 -17.44
N LEU A 44 -5.50 4.69 -18.08
CA LEU A 44 -6.49 3.86 -17.38
C LEU A 44 -5.85 2.93 -16.36
N MET A 45 -4.83 2.19 -16.79
CA MET A 45 -4.09 1.30 -15.90
C MET A 45 -3.41 2.09 -14.78
N LEU A 46 -2.82 3.25 -15.07
CA LEU A 46 -2.19 4.09 -14.05
C LEU A 46 -3.18 4.46 -12.94
N VAL A 47 -4.39 4.90 -13.31
CA VAL A 47 -5.44 5.27 -12.35
C VAL A 47 -5.93 4.05 -11.57
N CYS A 48 -6.27 2.95 -12.25
CA CYS A 48 -6.75 1.73 -11.60
C CYS A 48 -5.72 1.13 -10.63
N ILE A 49 -4.47 1.00 -11.07
CA ILE A 49 -3.38 0.50 -10.23
C ILE A 49 -3.07 1.47 -9.10
N GLY A 50 -3.05 2.77 -9.37
CA GLY A 50 -2.81 3.81 -8.36
C GLY A 50 -3.83 3.76 -7.23
N ILE A 51 -5.11 3.62 -7.55
CA ILE A 51 -6.19 3.48 -6.56
C ILE A 51 -6.00 2.19 -5.75
N GLY A 52 -5.76 1.06 -6.41
CA GLY A 52 -5.53 -0.22 -5.73
C GLY A 52 -4.31 -0.20 -4.80
N PHE A 53 -3.21 0.39 -5.26
CA PHE A 53 -1.99 0.56 -4.48
C PHE A 53 -2.23 1.44 -3.26
N PHE A 54 -2.93 2.57 -3.42
CA PHE A 54 -3.20 3.50 -2.32
C PHE A 54 -4.06 2.84 -1.22
N LEU A 55 -5.10 2.10 -1.62
CA LEU A 55 -5.94 1.33 -0.70
C LEU A 55 -5.13 0.26 0.05
N GLY A 56 -4.34 -0.55 -0.67
CA GLY A 56 -3.50 -1.57 -0.06
C GLY A 56 -2.44 -0.98 0.88
N PHE A 57 -1.73 0.05 0.44
CA PHE A 57 -0.70 0.74 1.19
C PHE A 57 -1.24 1.32 2.50
N SER A 58 -2.41 1.97 2.46
CA SER A 58 -3.07 2.52 3.65
C SER A 58 -3.32 1.46 4.74
N THR A 59 -3.76 0.26 4.36
CA THR A 59 -4.00 -0.83 5.32
C THR A 59 -2.72 -1.37 5.97
N ILE A 60 -1.63 -1.46 5.20
CA ILE A 60 -0.35 -1.94 5.72
C ILE A 60 0.30 -0.88 6.61
N LEU A 61 0.26 0.38 6.17
CA LEU A 61 0.83 1.52 6.87
C LEU A 61 0.20 1.67 8.27
N THR A 62 -1.13 1.65 8.35
CA THR A 62 -1.85 1.75 9.63
C THR A 62 -1.49 0.63 10.60
N LYS A 63 -1.41 -0.62 10.13
CA LYS A 63 -0.97 -1.75 10.98
C LYS A 63 0.48 -1.64 11.43
N TYR A 64 1.37 -1.15 10.57
CA TYR A 64 2.78 -0.94 10.92
C TYR A 64 2.93 0.13 12.01
N LEU A 65 2.26 1.27 11.86
CA LEU A 65 2.28 2.33 12.88
C LEU A 65 1.70 1.83 14.21
N ALA A 66 0.55 1.14 14.18
CA ALA A 66 -0.06 0.58 15.38
C ALA A 66 0.87 -0.42 16.11
N LEU A 67 1.60 -1.25 15.35
CA LEU A 67 2.55 -2.20 15.92
C LEU A 67 3.72 -1.49 16.63
N ASN A 68 4.27 -0.43 16.04
CA ASN A 68 5.35 0.35 16.65
C ASN A 68 4.91 0.98 17.99
N VAL A 69 3.70 1.54 18.03
CA VAL A 69 3.14 2.12 19.27
C VAL A 69 2.92 1.05 20.34
N ARG A 70 2.36 -0.10 19.96
CA ARG A 70 2.17 -1.24 20.88
C ARG A 70 3.50 -1.76 21.42
N PHE A 71 4.52 -1.87 20.58
CA PHE A 71 5.85 -2.31 20.98
C PHE A 71 6.48 -1.37 22.01
N ALA A 72 6.44 -0.05 21.76
CA ALA A 72 6.95 0.95 22.70
C ALA A 72 6.21 0.90 24.04
N THR A 73 4.89 0.72 24.01
CA THR A 73 4.07 0.62 25.23
C THR A 73 4.38 -0.65 26.02
N MET A 74 4.51 -1.79 25.34
CA MET A 74 4.82 -3.08 25.95
C MET A 74 6.20 -3.06 26.62
N LYS A 75 7.20 -2.48 25.94
CA LYS A 75 8.57 -2.32 26.46
C LYS A 75 8.59 -1.51 27.75
N ARG A 76 7.90 -0.36 27.79
CA ARG A 76 7.78 0.47 29.01
C ARG A 76 7.10 -0.25 30.16
N ARG A 77 6.08 -1.09 29.87
CA ARG A 77 5.42 -1.91 30.90
C ARG A 77 6.37 -2.97 31.46
N LEU A 78 7.12 -3.66 30.59
CA LEU A 78 8.12 -4.65 31.00
C LEU A 78 9.21 -4.03 31.89
N GLU A 79 9.72 -2.86 31.53
CA GLU A 79 10.73 -2.14 32.34
C GLU A 79 10.19 -1.77 33.73
N LYS A 80 8.94 -1.30 33.83
CA LYS A 80 8.31 -1.00 35.12
C LYS A 80 8.16 -2.24 36.01
N LEU A 81 7.70 -3.37 35.44
CA LEU A 81 7.57 -4.63 36.18
C LEU A 81 8.94 -5.19 36.62
N ALA A 82 9.99 -5.00 35.81
CA ALA A 82 11.34 -5.43 36.16
C ALA A 82 11.92 -4.64 37.34
N ILE A 83 11.61 -3.34 37.44
CA ILE A 83 12.03 -2.48 38.55
C ILE A 83 11.27 -2.85 39.84
N ASP A 84 9.95 -3.07 39.76
CA ASP A 84 9.11 -3.45 40.90
C ASP A 84 9.52 -4.79 41.53
N LYS A 85 9.94 -5.76 40.71
CA LYS A 85 10.40 -7.07 41.20
C LYS A 85 11.79 -7.05 41.88
N SER A 86 12.54 -5.96 41.73
CA SER A 86 13.90 -5.81 42.29
C SER A 86 13.95 -4.94 43.55
N ALA A 87 12.80 -4.41 44.00
CA ALA A 87 12.60 -3.70 45.25
C ALA A 87 11.98 -4.64 46.30
#